data_AF-A0A835XKD2-F1
#
_entry.id   AF-A0A835XKD2-F1
#
_cell.length_a   1.000
_cell.length_b   1.000
_cell.length_c   1.000
_cell.angle_alpha   90.00
_cell.angle_beta   90.00
_cell.angle_gamma   90.00
#
_symmetry.space_group_name_H-M   'P 1'
#
loop_
_entity.id
_entity.type
_entity.pdbx_description
1 polymer ?
#
loop_
_entity_poly.entity_id
_entity_poly.type
_entity_poly.pdbx_seq_one_letter_code
_entity_poly.pdbx_strand_id
1 'polypeptide(L)'
;MKELAYSRAAEVAWYFPCSREQYRLTGELDVVDGTTTEPNLIKARRRGWATMSDSARQQWVWPQPGAPRDNDPAVWTKRAPGPDEPPVDTFILLVLRVEEVELLVLSSPSTCTHYSREVGPDGNYFWLEESLNP
;
A
#
# COMPACT_ATOMS: atom_id res chain seq x y z
N MET A 1 -8.49 7.43 -5.03
CA MET A 1 -8.09 7.98 -6.34
C MET A 1 -8.17 9.50 -6.43
N LYS A 2 -9.29 10.15 -6.05
CA LYS A 2 -9.37 11.63 -6.13
C LYS A 2 -8.26 12.36 -5.36
N GLU A 3 -7.93 11.89 -4.16
CA GLU A 3 -6.85 12.47 -3.35
C GLU A 3 -5.46 12.24 -3.96
N LEU A 4 -5.20 11.02 -4.48
CA LEU A 4 -3.95 10.67 -5.15
C LEU A 4 -3.70 11.43 -6.46
N ALA A 5 -4.76 11.99 -7.06
CA ALA A 5 -4.64 12.89 -8.19
C ALA A 5 -4.16 14.29 -7.78
N TYR A 6 -4.27 14.65 -6.50
CA TYR A 6 -3.88 15.95 -5.96
C TYR A 6 -2.52 15.90 -5.25
N SER A 7 -2.25 14.84 -4.49
CA SER A 7 -0.97 14.60 -3.83
C SER A 7 -0.67 13.11 -3.73
N ARG A 8 0.60 12.75 -3.94
CA ARG A 8 1.09 11.36 -3.77
C ARG A 8 1.74 11.12 -2.42
N ALA A 9 1.95 12.17 -1.61
CA ALA A 9 2.47 12.03 -0.26
C ALA A 9 1.49 11.22 0.60
N ALA A 10 2.00 10.24 1.32
CA ALA A 10 1.24 9.37 2.20
C ALA A 10 2.06 8.94 3.41
N GLU A 11 1.35 8.63 4.49
CA GLU A 11 1.91 8.00 5.68
C GLU A 11 1.06 6.76 6.04
N VAL A 12 1.72 5.65 6.35
CA VAL A 12 1.10 4.44 6.88
C VAL A 12 1.51 4.28 8.34
N ALA A 13 0.54 4.42 9.25
CA ALA A 13 0.73 4.11 10.67
C ALA A 13 0.32 2.65 10.96
N TRP A 14 1.29 1.83 11.35
CA TRP A 14 1.12 0.42 11.63
C TRP A 14 1.48 0.09 13.08
N TYR A 15 0.46 -0.18 13.88
CA TYR A 15 0.62 -0.58 15.27
C TYR A 15 0.55 -2.10 15.45
N PHE A 16 1.47 -2.66 16.23
CA PHE A 16 1.57 -4.06 16.62
C PHE A 16 1.17 -4.21 18.10
N PRO A 17 -0.06 -4.66 18.42
CA PRO A 17 -0.56 -4.63 19.80
C PRO A 17 0.20 -5.52 20.77
N CYS A 18 0.73 -6.66 20.29
CA CYS A 18 1.42 -7.64 21.14
C CYS A 18 2.82 -7.16 21.56
N SER A 19 3.61 -6.61 20.63
CA SER A 19 4.93 -6.04 20.94
C SER A 19 4.83 -4.60 21.46
N ARG A 20 3.68 -3.95 21.27
CA ARG A 20 3.43 -2.54 21.59
C ARG A 20 4.37 -1.60 20.82
N GLU A 21 4.53 -1.89 19.53
CA GLU A 21 5.36 -1.12 18.61
C GLU A 21 4.48 -0.42 17.57
N GLN A 22 4.86 0.79 17.18
CA GLN A 22 4.24 1.52 16.08
C GLN A 22 5.31 1.89 15.06
N TYR A 23 5.06 1.55 13.80
CA TYR A 23 5.82 2.02 12.64
C TYR A 23 5.00 3.09 11.94
N ARG A 24 5.58 4.25 11.68
CA ARG A 24 5.02 5.24 10.75
C ARG A 24 5.92 5.30 9.53
N LEU A 25 5.38 4.92 8.38
CA LEU A 25 6.10 4.86 7.11
C LEU A 25 5.63 6.02 6.23
N THR A 26 6.49 7.00 5.99
CA THR A 26 6.16 8.20 5.21
C THR A 26 6.88 8.18 3.88
N GLY A 27 6.22 8.66 2.82
CA GLY A 27 6.83 8.84 1.50
C GLY A 27 5.81 9.06 0.40
N GLU A 28 6.17 8.73 -0.83
CA GLU A 28 5.30 8.90 -2.00
C GLU A 28 4.70 7.59 -2.51
N LEU A 29 3.44 7.64 -2.95
CA LEU A 29 2.74 6.53 -3.59
C LEU A 29 2.92 6.55 -5.11
N ASP A 30 3.43 5.44 -5.66
CA ASP A 30 3.23 5.11 -7.06
C ASP A 30 1.85 4.47 -7.26
N VAL A 31 1.13 4.95 -8.26
CA VAL A 31 -0.15 4.39 -8.70
C VAL A 31 0.11 3.53 -9.92
N VAL A 32 -0.05 2.22 -9.77
CA VAL A 32 0.18 1.24 -10.83
C VAL A 32 -1.16 0.71 -11.34
N ASP A 33 -1.51 1.08 -12.56
CA ASP A 33 -2.77 0.76 -13.23
C ASP A 33 -2.56 0.18 -14.65
N GLY A 34 -3.62 0.11 -15.45
CA GLY A 34 -3.56 -0.39 -16.84
C GLY A 34 -2.75 0.50 -17.80
N THR A 35 -2.41 1.73 -17.42
CA THR A 35 -1.65 2.69 -18.24
C THR A 35 -0.17 2.72 -17.91
N THR A 36 0.25 2.05 -16.83
CA THR A 36 1.65 2.01 -16.40
C THR A 36 2.52 1.29 -17.43
N THR A 37 3.65 1.90 -17.80
CA THR A 37 4.57 1.37 -18.82
C THR A 37 5.84 0.73 -18.25
N GLU A 38 6.14 0.94 -16.96
CA GLU A 38 7.34 0.40 -16.33
C GLU A 38 7.19 -1.13 -16.11
N PRO A 39 8.08 -1.97 -16.70
CA PRO A 39 7.89 -3.42 -16.71
C PRO A 39 7.85 -4.09 -15.33
N ASN A 40 8.64 -3.61 -14.36
CA ASN A 40 8.70 -4.21 -13.02
C ASN A 40 7.40 -3.94 -12.24
N LEU A 41 6.84 -2.74 -12.35
CA LEU A 41 5.56 -2.35 -11.76
C LEU A 41 4.40 -3.09 -12.43
N ILE A 42 4.40 -3.25 -13.75
CA ILE A 42 3.42 -4.10 -14.45
C ILE A 42 3.47 -5.54 -13.91
N LYS A 43 4.69 -6.10 -13.78
CA LYS A 43 4.88 -7.46 -13.23
C LYS A 43 4.44 -7.53 -11.77
N ALA A 44 4.71 -6.51 -10.96
CA ALA A 44 4.27 -6.44 -9.58
C ALA A 44 2.73 -6.38 -9.47
N ARG A 45 2.05 -5.59 -10.31
CA ARG A 45 0.58 -5.52 -10.35
C ARG A 45 -0.03 -6.87 -10.71
N ARG A 46 0.49 -7.55 -11.72
CA ARG A 46 0.06 -8.91 -12.10
C ARG A 46 0.29 -9.92 -10.97
N ARG A 47 1.45 -9.86 -10.31
CA ARG A 47 1.76 -10.75 -9.18
C ARG A 47 0.78 -10.51 -8.02
N GLY A 48 0.54 -9.26 -7.65
CA GLY A 48 -0.41 -8.90 -6.60
C GLY A 48 -1.79 -9.51 -6.87
N TRP A 49 -2.32 -9.30 -8.07
CA TRP A 49 -3.59 -9.88 -8.50
C TRP A 49 -3.65 -11.41 -8.41
N ALA A 50 -2.63 -12.09 -8.96
CA ALA A 50 -2.58 -13.54 -9.00
C ALA A 50 -2.51 -14.17 -7.60
N THR A 51 -1.83 -13.50 -6.65
CA THR A 51 -1.68 -14.00 -5.26
C THR A 51 -2.89 -13.77 -4.36
N MET A 52 -3.87 -12.97 -4.78
CA MET A 52 -5.09 -12.76 -4.02
C MET A 52 -5.93 -14.05 -3.93
N SER A 53 -6.76 -14.16 -2.89
CA SER A 53 -7.81 -15.18 -2.87
C SER A 53 -8.90 -14.86 -3.90
N ASP A 54 -9.70 -15.86 -4.28
CA ASP A 54 -10.90 -15.64 -5.10
C ASP A 54 -11.85 -14.64 -4.45
N SER A 55 -12.07 -14.74 -3.14
CA SER A 55 -12.91 -13.82 -2.40
C SER A 55 -12.41 -12.37 -2.47
N ALA A 56 -11.09 -12.15 -2.46
CA ALA A 56 -10.52 -10.82 -2.56
C ALA A 56 -10.58 -10.29 -4.00
N ARG A 57 -10.35 -11.13 -5.02
CA ARG A 57 -10.53 -10.73 -6.43
C ARG A 57 -11.98 -10.40 -6.76
N GLN A 58 -12.94 -11.13 -6.18
CA GLN A 58 -14.38 -10.90 -6.37
C GLN A 58 -14.80 -9.49 -5.95
N GLN A 59 -14.18 -8.91 -4.92
CA GLN A 59 -14.54 -7.57 -4.44
C GLN A 59 -14.30 -6.48 -5.50
N TRP A 60 -13.38 -6.70 -6.44
CA TRP A 60 -13.08 -5.73 -7.50
C TRP A 60 -14.15 -5.68 -8.61
N VAL A 61 -15.07 -6.64 -8.63
CA VAL A 61 -16.23 -6.69 -9.54
C VAL A 61 -17.57 -6.43 -8.85
N TRP A 62 -17.53 -6.05 -7.56
CA TRP A 62 -18.71 -5.57 -6.83
C TRP A 62 -19.20 -4.22 -7.35
N PRO A 63 -20.43 -3.81 -6.99
CA PRO A 63 -20.92 -2.46 -7.25
C PRO A 63 -19.98 -1.37 -6.71
N GLN A 64 -20.11 -0.18 -7.27
CA GLN A 64 -19.25 0.97 -6.96
C GLN A 64 -19.23 1.27 -5.44
N PRO A 65 -18.05 1.29 -4.80
CA PRO A 65 -17.93 1.66 -3.39
C PRO A 65 -18.47 3.07 -3.11
N GLY A 66 -19.23 3.22 -2.03
CA GLY A 66 -19.84 4.49 -1.61
C GLY A 66 -21.17 4.86 -2.30
N ALA A 67 -21.63 4.08 -3.28
CA ALA A 67 -22.97 4.22 -3.83
C ALA A 67 -24.05 3.61 -2.90
N PRO A 68 -25.36 3.90 -3.10
CA PRO A 68 -26.43 3.21 -2.40
C PRO A 68 -26.33 1.68 -2.53
N ARG A 69 -26.71 0.97 -1.46
CA ARG A 69 -26.63 -0.51 -1.41
C ARG A 69 -27.53 -1.12 -2.48
N ASP A 70 -26.96 -1.96 -3.33
CA ASP A 70 -27.73 -2.79 -4.27
C ASP A 70 -28.42 -3.93 -3.50
N ASN A 71 -29.73 -4.10 -3.66
CA ASN A 71 -30.50 -5.13 -2.94
C ASN A 71 -30.52 -6.49 -3.65
N ASP A 72 -30.04 -6.58 -4.90
CA ASP A 72 -29.92 -7.85 -5.59
C ASP A 72 -28.71 -8.64 -5.05
N PRO A 73 -28.90 -9.81 -4.41
CA PRO A 73 -27.78 -10.61 -3.91
C PRO A 73 -26.83 -11.09 -5.01
N ALA A 74 -27.32 -11.23 -6.26
CA ALA A 74 -26.54 -11.77 -7.36
C ALA A 74 -25.35 -10.88 -7.75
N VAL A 75 -25.42 -9.56 -7.51
CA VAL A 75 -24.31 -8.66 -7.85
C VAL A 75 -23.11 -8.82 -6.91
N TRP A 76 -23.31 -9.44 -5.74
CA TRP A 76 -22.28 -9.67 -4.71
C TRP A 76 -21.64 -11.06 -4.80
N THR A 77 -22.28 -11.98 -5.55
CA THR A 77 -21.83 -13.38 -5.71
C THR A 77 -21.30 -13.68 -7.11
N LYS A 78 -21.07 -12.65 -7.94
CA LYS A 78 -20.43 -12.79 -9.26
C LYS A 78 -19.13 -13.59 -9.15
N ARG A 79 -18.86 -14.47 -10.12
CA ARG A 79 -17.61 -15.24 -10.15
C ARG A 79 -16.40 -14.30 -10.12
N ALA A 80 -15.41 -14.61 -9.29
CA ALA A 80 -14.14 -13.89 -9.28
C ALA A 80 -13.41 -14.11 -10.62
N PRO A 81 -12.80 -13.06 -11.22
CA PRO A 81 -11.90 -13.28 -12.33
C PRO A 81 -10.68 -14.11 -11.86
N GLY A 82 -10.15 -14.94 -12.75
CA GLY A 82 -9.09 -15.88 -12.42
C GLY A 82 -7.74 -15.21 -12.07
N PRO A 83 -6.85 -15.92 -11.35
CA PRO A 83 -5.51 -15.43 -11.04
C PRO A 83 -4.62 -15.27 -12.28
N ASP A 84 -4.84 -16.10 -13.31
CA ASP A 84 -4.12 -16.06 -14.58
C ASP A 84 -4.75 -15.09 -15.60
N GLU A 85 -5.94 -14.57 -15.30
CA GLU A 85 -6.58 -13.53 -16.10
C GLU A 85 -5.91 -12.16 -15.86
N PRO A 86 -5.91 -11.26 -16.85
CA PRO A 86 -5.43 -9.90 -16.64
C PRO A 86 -6.16 -9.21 -15.48
N PRO A 87 -5.45 -8.45 -14.61
CA PRO A 87 -6.11 -7.70 -13.55
C PRO A 87 -7.08 -6.67 -14.14
N VAL A 88 -8.31 -6.65 -13.63
CA VAL A 88 -9.36 -5.69 -14.06
C VAL A 88 -8.92 -4.24 -13.90
N ASP A 89 -9.46 -3.32 -14.69
CA ASP A 89 -9.03 -1.91 -14.71
C ASP A 89 -9.21 -1.20 -13.36
N THR A 90 -10.21 -1.60 -12.58
CA THR A 90 -10.44 -1.09 -11.24
C THR A 90 -9.38 -1.52 -10.23
N PHE A 91 -8.64 -2.60 -10.51
CA PHE A 91 -7.55 -3.07 -9.67
C PHE A 91 -6.31 -2.19 -9.86
N ILE A 92 -5.94 -1.47 -8.81
CA ILE A 92 -4.76 -0.62 -8.78
C ILE A 92 -3.81 -1.17 -7.72
N LEU A 93 -2.53 -1.32 -8.09
CA LEU A 93 -1.48 -1.58 -7.10
C LEU A 93 -0.91 -0.23 -6.65
N LEU A 94 -0.94 0.02 -5.35
CA LEU A 94 -0.26 1.15 -4.73
C LEU A 94 1.08 0.70 -4.18
N VAL A 95 2.15 1.42 -4.49
CA VAL A 95 3.50 1.14 -3.97
C VAL A 95 3.98 2.37 -3.22
N LEU A 96 4.17 2.23 -1.90
CA LEU A 96 4.76 3.29 -1.08
C LEU A 96 6.27 3.25 -1.20
N ARG A 97 6.86 4.31 -1.75
CA ARG A 97 8.30 4.56 -1.71
C ARG A 97 8.64 5.24 -0.39
N VAL A 98 8.96 4.41 0.61
CA VAL A 98 9.27 4.90 1.96
C VAL A 98 10.53 5.78 1.94
N GLU A 99 10.39 6.97 2.48
CA GLU A 99 11.41 8.01 2.66
C GLU A 99 11.79 8.15 4.13
N GLU A 100 10.81 8.03 5.02
CA GLU A 100 11.02 8.12 6.46
C GLU A 100 10.31 6.97 7.17
N VAL A 101 10.91 6.51 8.27
CA VAL A 101 10.31 5.53 9.19
C VAL A 101 10.48 6.03 10.61
N GLU A 102 9.39 6.17 11.34
CA GLU A 102 9.42 6.36 12.80
C GLU A 102 9.01 5.05 13.48
N LEU A 103 9.88 4.51 14.33
CA LEU A 103 9.63 3.35 15.17
C LEU A 103 9.48 3.79 16.63
N LEU A 104 8.25 3.73 17.13
CA LEU A 104 7.91 3.96 18.53
C LEU A 104 7.70 2.62 19.24
N VAL A 105 8.49 2.36 20.29
CA VAL A 105 8.32 1.19 21.15
C VAL A 105 7.77 1.65 22.51
N LEU A 106 6.57 1.18 22.86
CA LEU A 106 5.84 1.60 24.06
C LEU A 106 6.09 0.72 25.30
N SER A 107 6.99 -0.27 25.21
CA SER A 107 7.50 -0.97 26.39
C SER A 107 8.25 -0.01 27.31
N SER A 108 8.53 -0.41 28.56
CA SER A 108 9.30 0.44 29.49
C SER A 108 10.78 0.03 29.49
N PRO A 109 11.73 0.95 29.26
CA PRO A 109 11.53 2.35 28.88
C PRO A 109 11.05 2.48 27.42
N SER A 110 10.25 3.50 27.15
CA SER A 110 9.79 3.77 25.79
C SER A 110 10.92 4.35 24.96
N THR A 111 10.95 4.02 23.67
CA THR A 111 11.96 4.52 22.73
C THR A 111 11.29 4.99 21.45
N CYS A 112 11.87 6.02 20.82
CA CYS A 112 11.52 6.45 19.48
C CYS A 112 12.79 6.49 18.63
N THR A 113 12.78 5.81 17.49
CA THR A 113 13.88 5.82 16.53
C THR A 113 13.35 6.28 15.19
N HIS A 114 14.00 7.30 14.61
CA HIS A 114 13.69 7.83 13.31
C HIS A 114 14.73 7.39 12.29
N TYR A 115 14.28 6.95 11.13
CA TYR A 115 15.10 6.60 9.99
C TYR A 115 14.72 7.47 8.80
N SER A 116 15.69 8.12 8.15
CA SER A 116 15.48 8.87 6.92
C SER A 116 16.33 8.33 5.77
N ARG A 117 15.75 8.29 4.59
CA ARG A 117 16.43 7.86 3.36
C ARG A 117 17.13 9.06 2.73
N GLU A 118 18.43 8.96 2.57
CA GLU A 118 19.27 9.96 1.93
C GLU A 118 19.88 9.43 0.63
N VAL A 119 20.31 10.34 -0.24
CA VAL A 119 21.04 10.01 -1.48
C VAL A 119 22.52 10.32 -1.29
N GLY A 120 23.36 9.30 -1.46
CA GLY A 120 24.81 9.42 -1.38
C GLY A 120 25.41 10.17 -2.59
N PRO A 121 26.67 10.61 -2.49
CA PRO A 121 27.38 11.25 -3.62
C PRO A 121 27.51 10.36 -4.86
N ASP A 122 27.41 9.04 -4.70
CA ASP A 122 27.41 8.03 -5.76
C ASP A 122 26.01 7.79 -6.37
N GLY A 123 24.98 8.47 -5.88
CA GLY A 123 23.59 8.30 -6.31
C GLY A 123 22.87 7.12 -5.68
N ASN A 124 23.53 6.35 -4.79
CA ASN A 124 22.89 5.25 -4.07
C ASN A 124 22.17 5.77 -2.83
N TYR A 125 21.05 5.12 -2.49
CA TYR A 125 20.35 5.43 -1.26
C TYR A 125 21.06 4.81 -0.04
N PHE A 126 21.04 5.53 1.07
CA PHE A 126 21.38 5.01 2.39
C PHE A 126 20.37 5.50 3.42
N TRP A 127 20.36 4.88 4.60
CA TRP A 127 19.49 5.27 5.70
C TRP A 127 20.32 5.90 6.81
N LEU A 128 19.86 7.04 7.31
CA LEU A 128 20.29 7.62 8.58
C LEU A 128 19.39 7.10 9.69
N GLU A 129 19.92 7.05 10.90
CA GLU A 129 19.21 6.64 12.11
C GLU A 129 19.47 7.68 13.21
N GLU A 130 18.40 8.11 13.87
CA GLU A 130 18.44 9.02 15.00
C GLU A 130 17.50 8.54 16.11
N SER A 131 17.99 8.53 17.35
CA SER A 131 17.14 8.31 18.53
C SER A 131 16.45 9.62 18.93
N LEU A 132 15.13 9.60 19.00
CA LEU A 132 14.31 10.74 19.40
C LEU A 132 13.78 10.55 20.82
N ASN A 133 13.32 11.64 21.42
CA ASN A 133 12.51 11.56 22.64
C ASN A 133 11.15 10.90 22.29
N PRO A 134 10.69 9.91 23.06
CA PRO A 134 9.38 9.28 22.86
C PRO A 134 8.20 10.23 23.09
#